data_AF-A0A7S2I8I6-F1
#
_entry.id   AF-A0A7S2I8I6-F1
#
_cell.length_a   1.000
_cell.length_b   1.000
_cell.length_c   1.000
_cell.angle_alpha   90.00
_cell.angle_beta   90.00
_cell.angle_gamma   90.00
#
_symmetry.space_group_name_H-M   'P 1'
#
loop_
_entity.id
_entity.type
_entity.pdbx_description
1 polymer ?
#
loop_
_entity_poly.entity_id
_entity_poly.type
_entity_poly.pdbx_seq_one_letter_code
_entity_poly.pdbx_strand_id
1 'polypeptide(L)'
;VLGVPEPPQLMRLPAYAFDATSLWANPERSVYVDRVEEPAPVAYSKLGQPPAPAAAPEPPRLLVRYGDRLPQEASIKAYCLPFASGSATLFAPWAEHADTAMEVVALEFPGRGARADERMPADEQEDEAFLNGICDAIMADLRGSK
;
A
#
# COMPACT_ATOMS: atom_id res chain seq x y z
N VAL A 1 -9.86 -7.29 50.76
CA VAL A 1 -10.82 -7.74 49.73
C VAL A 1 -10.65 -6.80 48.56
N LEU A 2 -10.37 -7.37 47.38
CA LEU A 2 -10.01 -6.68 46.14
C LEU A 2 -11.01 -5.58 45.80
N GLY A 3 -10.48 -4.40 45.45
CA GLY A 3 -11.26 -3.26 44.99
C GLY A 3 -12.10 -3.66 43.77
N VAL A 4 -13.37 -3.28 43.81
CA VAL A 4 -14.31 -3.49 42.70
C VAL A 4 -13.72 -2.82 41.46
N PRO A 5 -13.43 -3.55 40.36
CA PRO A 5 -13.05 -2.89 39.12
C PRO A 5 -14.29 -2.15 38.63
N GLU A 6 -14.19 -0.82 38.52
CA GLU A 6 -15.24 -0.04 37.84
C GLU A 6 -15.46 -0.64 36.44
N PRO A 7 -16.73 -0.79 36.02
CA PRO A 7 -17.02 -1.26 34.68
C PRO A 7 -16.41 -0.28 33.66
N PRO A 8 -15.83 -0.78 32.54
CA PRO A 8 -15.18 0.07 31.56
C PRO A 8 -16.15 1.13 31.04
N GLN A 9 -15.79 2.40 31.21
CA GLN A 9 -16.58 3.54 30.73
C GLN A 9 -16.22 3.83 29.26
N LEU A 10 -17.25 3.96 28.42
CA LEU A 10 -17.07 4.37 27.02
C LEU A 10 -16.66 5.84 26.96
N MET A 11 -15.39 6.10 26.61
CA MET A 11 -14.93 7.45 26.29
C MET A 11 -15.65 7.95 25.03
N ARG A 12 -16.44 9.03 25.16
CA ARG A 12 -16.94 9.77 24.00
C ARG A 12 -15.88 10.77 23.56
N LEU A 13 -15.18 10.45 22.47
CA LEU A 13 -14.28 11.40 21.82
C LEU A 13 -15.12 12.55 21.22
N PRO A 14 -14.74 13.82 21.42
CA PRO A 14 -15.49 14.94 20.85
C PRO A 14 -15.48 14.81 19.32
N ALA A 15 -16.68 14.84 18.72
CA ALA A 15 -16.97 14.73 17.29
C ALA A 15 -16.88 13.32 16.63
N TYR A 16 -16.59 12.25 17.37
CA TYR A 16 -16.60 10.88 16.81
C TYR A 16 -17.61 10.00 17.57
N ALA A 17 -18.85 10.00 17.10
CA ALA A 17 -19.89 9.09 17.55
C ALA A 17 -20.23 8.16 16.40
N PHE A 18 -19.89 6.88 16.52
CA PHE A 18 -20.50 5.87 15.67
C PHE A 18 -21.97 5.77 16.06
N ASP A 19 -22.85 5.86 15.07
CA ASP A 19 -24.24 5.46 15.27
C ASP A 19 -24.23 3.98 15.71
N ALA A 20 -25.00 3.62 16.73
CA ALA A 20 -24.98 2.27 17.32
C ALA A 20 -25.52 1.18 16.37
N THR A 21 -25.86 1.57 15.15
CA THR A 21 -26.40 0.69 14.11
C THR A 21 -25.25 -0.08 13.45
N SER A 22 -25.03 -1.31 13.90
CA SER A 22 -24.15 -2.24 13.19
C SER A 22 -24.70 -2.52 11.79
N LEU A 23 -24.04 -1.98 10.77
CA LEU A 23 -24.40 -2.18 9.36
C LEU A 23 -24.30 -3.65 8.92
N TRP A 24 -23.65 -4.49 9.72
CA TRP A 24 -23.58 -5.94 9.55
C TRP A 24 -24.89 -6.65 9.88
N ALA A 25 -25.67 -6.11 10.83
CA ALA A 25 -26.96 -6.68 11.23
C ALA A 25 -28.14 -6.14 10.40
N ASN A 26 -27.89 -5.10 9.59
CA ASN A 26 -28.89 -4.51 8.70
C ASN A 26 -28.22 -4.13 7.36
N PRO A 27 -27.93 -5.14 6.50
CA PRO A 27 -27.10 -4.97 5.30
C PRO A 27 -27.67 -3.92 4.34
N GLU A 28 -28.99 -3.74 4.29
CA GLU A 28 -29.67 -2.72 3.48
C GLU A 28 -29.37 -1.26 3.87
N ARG A 29 -28.66 -1.03 4.99
CA ARG A 29 -28.18 0.30 5.41
C ARG A 29 -26.67 0.45 5.27
N SER A 30 -25.97 -0.56 4.77
CA SER A 30 -24.53 -0.55 4.59
C SER A 30 -24.08 0.51 3.58
N VAL A 31 -22.92 1.11 3.81
CA VAL A 31 -22.26 2.06 2.89
C VAL A 31 -21.92 1.39 1.54
N TYR A 32 -21.82 0.06 1.52
CA TYR A 32 -21.53 -0.73 0.32
C TYR A 32 -22.78 -1.20 -0.44
N VAL A 33 -23.99 -0.91 0.07
CA VAL A 33 -25.24 -1.18 -0.65
C VAL A 33 -25.65 0.13 -1.30
N ASP A 34 -25.79 0.11 -2.63
CA ASP A 34 -26.23 1.24 -3.44
C ASP A 34 -27.66 1.65 -3.06
N ARG A 35 -27.80 2.48 -2.03
CA ARG A 35 -29.00 3.31 -1.88
C ARG A 35 -28.88 4.47 -2.84
N VAL A 36 -29.45 4.31 -4.01
CA VAL A 36 -29.76 5.43 -4.89
C VAL A 36 -30.97 6.15 -4.30
N GLU A 37 -30.73 7.09 -3.39
CA GLU A 37 -31.71 8.11 -3.04
C GLU A 37 -31.51 9.26 -4.04
N GLU A 38 -32.32 9.27 -5.10
CA GLU A 38 -32.32 10.42 -6.02
C GLU A 38 -33.12 11.59 -5.42
N PRO A 39 -32.58 12.82 -5.46
CA PRO A 39 -31.23 13.18 -5.89
C PRO A 39 -30.24 13.24 -4.71
N ALA A 40 -29.00 12.85 -4.98
CA ALA A 40 -27.89 12.93 -4.03
C ALA A 40 -27.59 14.39 -3.60
N PRO A 41 -27.39 14.67 -2.31
CA PRO A 41 -26.96 15.99 -1.83
C PRO A 41 -25.69 16.50 -2.51
N VAL A 42 -25.70 17.75 -2.95
CA VAL A 42 -24.61 18.46 -3.67
C VAL A 42 -23.31 18.57 -2.84
N ALA A 43 -23.32 18.14 -1.58
CA ALA A 43 -22.16 18.20 -0.70
C ALA A 43 -21.08 17.13 -1.03
N TYR A 44 -21.45 16.02 -1.67
CA TYR A 44 -20.49 14.93 -1.96
C TYR A 44 -19.71 15.14 -3.26
N SER A 45 -20.17 16.02 -4.14
CA SER A 45 -19.54 16.25 -5.45
C SER A 45 -18.26 17.09 -5.40
N LYS A 46 -17.85 17.58 -4.21
CA LYS A 46 -16.61 18.37 -4.05
C LYS A 46 -15.40 17.62 -3.49
N LEU A 47 -15.50 16.32 -3.23
CA LEU A 47 -14.35 15.50 -2.82
C LEU A 47 -13.58 14.87 -4.00
N GLY A 48 -14.02 15.11 -5.24
CA GLY A 48 -13.47 14.47 -6.44
C GLY A 48 -12.65 15.38 -7.34
N GLN A 49 -12.14 16.53 -6.88
CA GLN A 49 -11.14 17.24 -7.67
C GLN A 49 -9.82 16.49 -7.50
N PRO A 50 -9.32 15.74 -8.51
CA PRO A 50 -7.99 15.17 -8.41
C PRO A 50 -7.01 16.33 -8.18
N PRO A 51 -6.05 16.19 -7.25
CA PRO A 51 -4.96 17.15 -7.17
C PRO A 51 -4.33 17.28 -8.56
N ALA A 52 -3.95 18.51 -8.94
CA ALA A 52 -3.25 18.75 -10.19
C ALA A 52 -2.12 17.72 -10.34
N PRO A 53 -1.91 17.13 -11.53
CA PRO A 53 -0.92 16.07 -11.69
C PRO A 53 0.43 16.61 -11.22
N ALA A 54 0.93 16.06 -10.11
CA ALA A 54 2.32 16.21 -9.77
C ALA A 54 3.12 15.74 -10.99
N ALA A 55 4.19 16.45 -11.33
CA ALA A 55 5.05 16.14 -12.47
C ALA A 55 5.23 14.62 -12.60
N ALA A 56 4.87 14.06 -13.75
CA ALA A 56 4.81 12.62 -13.96
C ALA A 56 6.11 12.00 -13.45
N PRO A 57 6.09 11.22 -12.35
CA PRO A 57 7.28 10.53 -11.91
C PRO A 57 7.76 9.63 -13.06
N GLU A 58 9.06 9.36 -13.11
CA GLU A 58 9.55 8.28 -13.95
C GLU A 58 8.65 7.05 -13.77
N PRO A 59 8.39 6.27 -14.84
CA PRO A 59 7.50 5.12 -14.76
C PRO A 59 7.92 4.29 -13.54
N PRO A 60 7.00 4.10 -12.57
CA PRO A 60 7.37 3.57 -11.28
C PRO A 60 7.92 2.15 -11.48
N ARG A 61 9.17 1.97 -11.06
CA ARG A 61 9.90 0.73 -11.29
C ARG A 61 9.46 -0.33 -10.29
N LEU A 62 9.30 -1.56 -10.76
CA LEU A 62 9.02 -2.71 -9.90
C LEU A 62 10.10 -2.89 -8.82
N LEU A 63 11.36 -2.66 -9.18
CA LEU A 63 12.50 -2.73 -8.26
C LEU A 63 12.87 -1.32 -7.81
N VAL A 64 12.76 -1.07 -6.52
CA VAL A 64 13.02 0.22 -5.86
C VAL A 64 14.25 0.10 -4.97
N ARG A 65 15.13 1.09 -5.06
CA ARG A 65 16.35 1.20 -4.24
C ARG A 65 16.30 2.53 -3.51
N TYR A 66 16.75 2.52 -2.26
CA TYR A 66 16.80 3.70 -1.42
C TYR A 66 18.26 4.06 -1.12
N GLY A 67 18.54 5.37 -1.10
CA GLY A 67 19.88 5.92 -0.88
C GLY A 67 20.70 6.11 -2.17
N ASP A 68 21.85 6.77 -2.04
CA ASP A 68 22.71 7.17 -3.16
C ASP A 68 23.79 6.13 -3.50
N ARG A 69 23.63 4.89 -3.04
CA ARG A 69 24.68 3.86 -3.17
C ARG A 69 24.76 3.34 -4.59
N LEU A 70 25.97 3.28 -5.14
CA LEU A 70 26.20 2.71 -6.47
C LEU A 70 25.97 1.19 -6.43
N PRO A 71 25.23 0.59 -7.39
CA PRO A 71 24.89 -0.83 -7.41
C PRO A 71 26.09 -1.80 -7.43
N GLN A 72 27.30 -1.32 -7.72
CA GLN A 72 28.49 -2.14 -7.96
C GLN A 72 29.28 -2.48 -6.68
N GLU A 73 28.94 -1.89 -5.53
CA GLU A 73 29.69 -2.09 -4.28
C GLU A 73 29.21 -3.28 -3.43
N ALA A 74 27.97 -3.75 -3.61
CA ALA A 74 27.38 -4.79 -2.78
C ALA A 74 27.66 -6.19 -3.34
N SER A 75 28.04 -7.12 -2.47
CA SER A 75 28.26 -8.54 -2.82
C SER A 75 26.99 -9.38 -2.74
N ILE A 76 25.96 -8.90 -2.03
CA ILE A 76 24.69 -9.58 -1.82
C ILE A 76 23.53 -8.61 -2.10
N LYS A 77 22.52 -9.07 -2.84
CA LYS A 77 21.25 -8.34 -3.04
C LYS A 77 20.11 -9.02 -2.28
N ALA A 78 19.43 -8.27 -1.44
CA ALA A 78 18.24 -8.71 -0.72
C ALA A 78 16.99 -8.16 -1.41
N TYR A 79 16.27 -9.02 -2.14
CA TYR A 79 14.98 -8.67 -2.74
C TYR A 79 13.87 -8.78 -1.69
N CYS A 80 13.24 -7.65 -1.37
CA CYS A 80 12.31 -7.52 -0.26
C CYS A 80 10.88 -7.36 -0.76
N LEU A 81 10.02 -8.32 -0.40
CA LEU A 81 8.60 -8.31 -0.74
C LEU A 81 7.79 -7.75 0.44
N PRO A 82 6.99 -6.68 0.23
CA PRO A 82 6.14 -6.16 1.30
C PRO A 82 5.03 -7.16 1.66
N PHE A 83 4.62 -7.13 2.92
CA PHE A 83 3.44 -7.87 3.38
C PHE A 83 2.14 -7.24 2.85
N ALA A 84 1.00 -7.88 3.10
CA ALA A 84 -0.30 -7.39 2.65
C ALA A 84 -0.55 -5.93 3.08
N SER A 85 -1.00 -5.08 2.15
CA SER A 85 -1.17 -3.63 2.32
C SER A 85 0.13 -2.81 2.48
N GLY A 86 1.31 -3.44 2.47
CA GLY A 86 2.60 -2.74 2.48
C GLY A 86 3.01 -2.23 1.10
N SER A 87 4.03 -1.37 1.09
CA SER A 87 4.71 -0.82 -0.10
C SER A 87 6.23 -0.91 0.06
N ALA A 88 6.98 -0.62 -1.00
CA ALA A 88 8.44 -0.68 -0.97
C ALA A 88 9.07 0.21 0.12
N THR A 89 8.38 1.29 0.49
CA THR A 89 8.83 2.27 1.50
C THR A 89 9.08 1.67 2.88
N LEU A 90 8.50 0.50 3.19
CA LEU A 90 8.78 -0.25 4.42
C LEU A 90 10.27 -0.60 4.58
N PHE A 91 10.99 -0.72 3.47
CA PHE A 91 12.38 -1.14 3.43
C PHE A 91 13.36 0.04 3.30
N ALA A 92 12.89 1.29 3.24
CA ALA A 92 13.78 2.46 3.20
C ALA A 92 14.72 2.53 4.42
N PRO A 93 14.25 2.34 5.66
CA PRO A 93 15.16 2.31 6.82
C PRO A 93 16.15 1.15 6.77
N TRP A 94 15.81 0.04 6.11
CA TRP A 94 16.72 -1.10 5.99
C TRP A 94 17.88 -0.77 5.06
N ALA A 95 17.63 -0.05 3.97
CA ALA A 95 18.69 0.40 3.06
C ALA A 95 19.66 1.37 3.74
N GLU A 96 19.16 2.26 4.61
CA GLU A 96 19.97 3.21 5.38
C GLU A 96 20.89 2.52 6.39
N HIS A 97 20.44 1.41 7.00
CA HIS A 97 21.16 0.69 8.04
C HIS A 97 21.85 -0.60 7.53
N ALA A 98 21.76 -0.90 6.24
CA ALA A 98 22.34 -2.09 5.66
C ALA A 98 23.87 -2.03 5.67
N ASP A 99 24.50 -3.18 5.94
CA ASP A 99 25.94 -3.34 5.78
C ASP A 99 26.36 -3.03 4.33
N THR A 100 27.59 -2.55 4.16
CA THR A 100 28.18 -2.27 2.85
C THR A 100 28.20 -3.45 1.89
N ALA A 101 28.23 -4.68 2.39
CA ALA A 101 28.17 -5.88 1.59
C ALA A 101 26.76 -6.19 1.04
N MET A 102 25.70 -5.53 1.53
CA MET A 102 24.31 -5.83 1.20
C MET A 102 23.60 -4.65 0.54
N GLU A 103 22.96 -4.91 -0.60
CA GLU A 103 22.02 -4.00 -1.25
C GLU A 103 20.58 -4.44 -0.95
N VAL A 104 19.74 -3.52 -0.48
CA VAL A 104 18.31 -3.75 -0.29
C VAL A 104 17.56 -3.32 -1.55
N VAL A 105 16.86 -4.27 -2.18
CA VAL A 105 16.04 -4.03 -3.38
C VAL A 105 14.59 -4.32 -3.03
N ALA A 106 13.79 -3.27 -2.84
CA ALA A 106 12.39 -3.39 -2.46
C ALA A 106 11.49 -3.55 -3.68
N LEU A 107 10.49 -4.42 -3.61
CA LEU A 107 9.50 -4.58 -4.68
C LEU A 107 8.30 -3.65 -4.44
N GLU A 108 7.92 -2.88 -5.47
CA GLU A 108 6.70 -2.06 -5.48
C GLU A 108 5.65 -2.70 -6.40
N PHE A 109 4.54 -3.14 -5.83
CA PHE A 109 3.45 -3.80 -6.57
C PHE A 109 2.44 -2.78 -7.15
N PRO A 110 1.73 -3.11 -8.24
CA PRO A 110 0.60 -2.30 -8.72
C PRO A 110 -0.41 -2.03 -7.61
N GLY A 111 -0.99 -0.83 -7.57
CA GLY A 111 -1.94 -0.42 -6.54
C GLY A 111 -1.30 -0.12 -5.18
N ARG A 112 0.03 0.02 -5.09
CA ARG A 112 0.78 0.31 -3.85
C ARG A 112 1.80 1.42 -4.07
N GLY A 113 2.08 2.19 -3.01
CA GLY A 113 3.16 3.18 -3.00
C GLY A 113 3.14 4.12 -4.21
N ALA A 114 4.27 4.20 -4.92
CA ALA A 114 4.39 5.01 -6.14
C ALA A 114 3.58 4.49 -7.33
N ARG A 115 3.05 3.27 -7.24
CA ARG A 115 2.20 2.59 -8.23
C ARG A 115 0.73 2.55 -7.79
N ALA A 116 0.30 3.42 -6.88
CA ALA A 116 -1.05 3.40 -6.31
C ALA A 116 -2.17 3.53 -7.37
N ASP A 117 -1.91 4.27 -8.44
CA ASP A 117 -2.87 4.47 -9.53
C ASP A 117 -2.91 3.31 -10.54
N GLU A 118 -2.03 2.32 -10.41
CA GLU A 118 -2.01 1.15 -11.29
C GLU A 118 -3.01 0.08 -10.86
N ARG A 119 -3.65 -0.55 -11.85
CA ARG A 119 -4.56 -1.66 -11.65
C ARG A 119 -3.80 -2.91 -11.21
N MET A 120 -4.29 -3.60 -10.18
CA MET A 120 -3.81 -4.95 -9.86
C MET A 120 -4.32 -5.97 -10.90
N PRO A 121 -3.57 -7.06 -11.14
CA PRO A 121 -4.10 -8.23 -11.85
C PRO A 121 -5.47 -8.64 -11.29
N ALA A 122 -6.40 -9.02 -12.17
CA ALA A 122 -7.78 -9.32 -11.80
C ALA A 122 -8.15 -10.81 -11.97
N ASP A 123 -7.30 -11.58 -12.63
CA ASP A 123 -7.50 -13.00 -12.89
C ASP A 123 -6.18 -13.77 -12.82
N GLU A 124 -6.29 -15.11 -12.83
CA GLU A 124 -5.14 -16.03 -12.70
C GLU A 124 -4.11 -15.86 -13.82
N GLN A 125 -4.56 -15.55 -15.05
CA GLN A 125 -3.67 -15.40 -16.19
C GLN A 125 -2.84 -14.12 -16.08
N GLU A 126 -3.48 -13.02 -15.68
CA GLU A 126 -2.80 -11.76 -15.38
C GLU A 126 -1.86 -11.89 -14.18
N ASP A 127 -2.25 -12.64 -13.15
CA ASP A 127 -1.40 -12.95 -11.99
C ASP A 127 -0.15 -13.73 -12.41
N GLU A 128 -0.30 -14.79 -13.22
CA GLU A 128 0.84 -15.57 -13.72
C GLU A 128 1.77 -14.73 -14.59
N ALA A 129 1.21 -13.91 -15.49
CA ALA A 129 1.99 -12.98 -16.30
C ALA A 129 2.76 -11.97 -15.42
N PHE A 130 2.14 -11.48 -14.36
CA PHE A 130 2.76 -10.56 -13.42
C PHE A 130 3.90 -11.23 -12.63
N LEU A 131 3.70 -12.45 -12.12
CA LEU A 131 4.74 -13.22 -11.45
C LEU A 131 5.94 -13.52 -12.35
N ASN A 132 5.69 -13.88 -13.61
CA ASN A 132 6.75 -14.07 -14.60
C ASN A 132 7.52 -12.75 -14.84
N GLY A 133 6.81 -11.62 -14.93
CA GLY A 133 7.43 -10.30 -15.03
C GLY A 133 8.30 -9.95 -13.82
N ILE A 134 7.91 -10.35 -12.60
CA ILE A 134 8.74 -10.20 -11.40
C ILE A 134 10.01 -11.03 -11.51
N CYS A 135 9.90 -12.30 -11.87
CA CYS A 135 11.04 -13.19 -12.05
C CYS A 135 12.02 -12.64 -13.10
N ASP A 136 11.51 -12.19 -14.24
CA ASP A 136 12.33 -11.62 -15.31
C ASP A 136 13.07 -10.36 -14.86
N ALA A 137 12.38 -9.47 -14.13
CA ALA A 137 12.99 -8.26 -13.60
C ALA A 137 14.12 -8.57 -12.60
N ILE A 138 13.90 -9.49 -11.66
CA ILE A 138 14.92 -9.93 -10.70
C ILE A 138 16.10 -10.57 -11.43
N MET A 139 15.85 -11.44 -12.41
CA MET A 139 16.90 -12.11 -13.15
C MET A 139 17.71 -11.14 -14.03
N ALA A 140 17.05 -10.14 -14.64
CA ALA A 140 17.73 -9.08 -15.37
C ALA A 140 18.63 -8.24 -14.46
N ASP A 141 18.13 -7.87 -13.27
CA ASP A 141 18.87 -7.10 -12.28
C ASP A 141 20.09 -7.86 -11.72
N LEU A 142 19.94 -9.17 -11.48
CA LEU A 142 21.06 -10.04 -11.09
C LEU A 142 22.14 -10.12 -12.18
N ARG A 143 21.74 -10.21 -13.46
CA ARG A 143 22.67 -10.30 -14.60
C ARG A 143 23.37 -8.96 -14.91
N GLY A 144 22.76 -7.83 -14.54
CA GLY A 144 23.31 -6.49 -14.72
C GLY A 144 24.42 -6.12 -13.72
N SER A 145 24.65 -6.93 -12.69
CA SER A 145 25.77 -6.79 -11.75
C SER A 145 27.05 -7.37 -12.39
N LYS A 146 27.73 -6.57 -13.21
CA LYS A 146 29.10 -6.85 -13.67
C LYS A 146 30.05 -5.79 -13.17
#